data_AF-A0A259RL72-F1
#
_entry.id   AF-A0A259RL72-F1
#
_cell.length_a   1.000
_cell.length_b   1.000
_cell.length_c   1.000
_cell.angle_alpha   90.00
_cell.angle_beta   90.00
_cell.angle_gamma   90.00
#
_symmetry.space_group_name_H-M   'P 1'
#
loop_
_entity.id
_entity.type
_entity.pdbx_description
1 polymer ?
#
loop_
_entity_poly.entity_id
_entity_poly.type
_entity_poly.pdbx_seq_one_letter_code
_entity_poly.pdbx_strand_id
1 'polypeptide(L)'
;MRGSLYGQNQREGDYHAYAAHLVADWQRWNLKLEYADYDYALNNKLAERLVYGAYAYNSFGPTSAKAVTAGVAYALPVHWGPISKLGIDPTWMNVSGVSVVAGPVFAYFDFVQGKNQPFVGGNLAPARGSGNAPINRLFNINLGYYF
;
A
#
# COMPACT_ATOMS: atom_id res chain seq x y z
N MET A 1 -1.08 13.72 13.97
CA MET A 1 0.23 14.14 14.52
C MET A 1 0.74 15.36 13.77
N ARG A 2 1.45 16.25 14.45
CA ARG A 2 2.14 17.42 13.87
C ARG A 2 3.51 17.56 14.51
N GLY A 3 4.50 18.04 13.76
CA GLY A 3 5.85 18.20 14.26
C GLY A 3 6.75 19.03 13.35
N SER A 4 8.00 19.22 13.79
CA SER A 4 9.06 19.83 12.99
C SER A 4 10.01 18.77 12.46
N LEU A 5 10.58 19.02 11.28
CA LEU A 5 11.62 18.21 10.65
C LEU A 5 12.97 18.86 10.95
N TYR A 6 13.95 18.04 11.34
CA TYR A 6 15.31 18.50 11.61
C TYR A 6 16.30 17.71 10.77
N GLY A 7 17.22 18.43 10.14
CA GLY A 7 18.40 17.88 9.47
C GLY A 7 19.56 17.79 10.46
N GLN A 8 20.78 17.68 9.93
CA GLN A 8 21.97 17.47 10.76
C GLN A 8 22.23 18.62 11.74
N ASN A 9 22.00 19.87 11.33
CA ASN A 9 22.35 21.05 12.13
C ASN A 9 21.23 22.11 12.22
N GLN A 10 20.08 21.91 11.57
CA GLN A 10 19.03 22.93 11.48
C GLN A 10 17.64 22.32 11.29
N ARG A 11 16.60 23.13 11.52
CA ARG A 11 15.21 22.78 11.18
C ARG A 11 15.03 22.83 9.66
N GLU A 12 14.47 21.78 9.10
CA GLU A 12 14.27 21.58 7.64
C GLU A 12 12.81 21.74 7.21
N GLY A 13 11.88 21.89 8.16
CA GLY A 13 10.48 22.17 7.88
C GLY A 13 9.54 21.74 9.00
N ASP A 14 8.27 21.58 8.67
CA ASP A 14 7.23 20.99 9.51
C ASP A 14 6.43 19.96 8.73
N TYR A 15 5.73 19.12 9.48
CA TYR A 15 4.85 18.12 8.91
C TYR A 15 3.56 18.00 9.71
N HIS A 16 2.53 17.55 9.03
CA HIS A 16 1.36 17.00 9.67
C HIS A 16 0.95 15.70 8.98
N ALA A 17 0.40 14.79 9.76
CA ALA A 17 -0.16 13.54 9.26
C ALA A 17 -1.36 13.15 10.11
N TYR A 18 -2.38 12.60 9.47
CA TYR A 18 -3.52 12.00 10.17
C TYR A 18 -3.97 10.77 9.42
N ALA A 19 -4.48 9.81 10.17
CA ALA A 19 -5.02 8.59 9.62
C ALA A 19 -6.27 8.19 10.39
N ALA A 20 -7.19 7.53 9.69
CA ALA A 20 -8.35 6.88 10.26
C ALA A 20 -8.39 5.44 9.75
N HIS A 21 -8.63 4.51 10.66
CA HIS A 21 -8.71 3.08 10.34
C HIS A 21 -10.02 2.53 10.89
N LEU A 22 -10.72 1.74 10.07
CA LEU A 22 -11.93 1.03 10.44
C LEU A 22 -11.78 -0.44 10.06
N VAL A 23 -12.00 -1.33 11.03
CA VAL A 23 -12.25 -2.75 10.79
C VAL A 23 -13.65 -3.06 11.28
N ALA A 24 -14.46 -3.69 10.44
CA ALA A 24 -15.79 -4.12 10.78
C ALA A 24 -16.00 -5.57 10.36
N ASP A 25 -16.43 -6.38 11.32
CA ASP A 25 -16.85 -7.76 11.10
C ASP A 25 -18.37 -7.83 11.21
N TRP A 26 -19.02 -8.35 10.16
CA TRP A 26 -20.45 -8.60 10.19
C TRP A 26 -20.80 -9.92 9.51
N GLN A 27 -21.24 -10.88 10.32
CA GLN A 27 -21.50 -12.26 9.89
C GLN A 27 -20.29 -12.86 9.16
N ARG A 28 -20.40 -13.04 7.85
CA ARG A 28 -19.36 -13.61 6.98
C ARG A 28 -18.51 -12.54 6.32
N TRP A 29 -18.80 -11.26 6.52
CA TRP A 29 -18.10 -10.15 5.90
C TRP A 29 -17.07 -9.55 6.86
N ASN A 30 -15.88 -9.30 6.34
CA ASN A 30 -14.88 -8.46 6.99
C ASN A 30 -14.58 -7.27 6.06
N LEU A 31 -14.76 -6.07 6.57
CA LEU A 31 -14.47 -4.82 5.89
C LEU A 31 -13.31 -4.12 6.60
N LYS A 32 -12.33 -3.66 5.83
CA LYS A 32 -11.21 -2.86 6.28
C LYS A 32 -11.11 -1.60 5.45
N LEU A 33 -11.14 -0.44 6.09
CA LEU A 33 -10.94 0.85 5.45
C LEU A 33 -9.83 1.59 6.19
N GLU A 34 -8.91 2.18 5.43
CA GLU A 34 -7.89 3.07 5.95
C GLU A 34 -7.81 4.32 5.08
N TYR A 35 -7.76 5.47 5.73
CA TYR A 35 -7.46 6.74 5.10
C TYR A 35 -6.25 7.34 5.79
N ALA A 36 -5.27 7.79 5.01
CA ALA A 36 -4.10 8.50 5.50
C ALA A 36 -3.88 9.77 4.68
N ASP A 37 -3.48 10.83 5.35
CA ASP A 37 -3.21 12.13 4.77
C ASP A 37 -1.97 12.70 5.43
N TYR A 38 -1.03 13.15 4.62
CA TYR A 38 0.18 13.77 5.12
C TYR A 38 0.63 14.92 4.23
N ASP A 39 1.32 15.86 4.84
CA ASP A 39 1.96 16.98 4.18
C ASP A 39 3.25 17.36 4.91
N TYR A 40 4.31 17.52 4.13
CA TYR A 40 5.63 17.97 4.57
C TYR A 40 5.89 19.36 3.97
N ALA A 41 5.81 20.38 4.82
CA ALA A 41 6.14 21.74 4.49
C ALA A 41 7.65 21.96 4.65
N LEU A 42 8.40 21.63 3.60
CA LEU A 42 9.86 21.76 3.59
C LEU A 42 10.30 23.22 3.46
N ASN A 43 11.41 23.57 4.12
CA ASN A 43 12.07 24.87 3.97
C ASN A 43 12.67 25.03 2.57
N ASN A 44 13.26 23.96 2.03
CA ASN A 44 13.70 23.92 0.64
C ASN A 44 12.49 23.86 -0.30
N LYS A 45 12.13 24.99 -0.91
CA LYS A 45 10.99 25.11 -1.83
C LYS A 45 11.21 24.45 -3.20
N LEU A 46 12.43 24.05 -3.53
CA LEU A 46 12.75 23.29 -4.74
C LEU A 46 12.58 21.77 -4.52
N ALA A 47 12.40 21.32 -3.28
CA ALA A 47 12.20 19.91 -2.99
C ALA A 47 10.78 19.47 -3.36
N GLU A 48 10.66 18.74 -4.47
CA GLU A 48 9.37 18.19 -4.94
C GLU A 48 9.11 16.76 -4.42
N ARG A 49 10.10 16.12 -3.78
CA ARG A 49 10.06 14.70 -3.41
C ARG A 49 10.81 14.40 -2.14
N LEU A 50 10.34 13.37 -1.45
CA LEU A 50 11.04 12.71 -0.37
C LEU A 50 11.77 11.49 -0.91
N VAL A 51 12.95 11.20 -0.36
CA VAL A 51 13.71 9.98 -0.65
C VAL A 51 13.54 9.03 0.53
N TYR A 52 13.05 7.83 0.23
CA TYR A 52 12.92 6.74 1.19
C TYR A 52 13.97 5.68 0.85
N GLY A 53 14.83 5.35 1.82
CA GLY A 53 15.71 4.20 1.72
C GLY A 53 14.92 2.93 2.05
N ALA A 54 14.80 2.01 1.10
CA ALA A 54 14.15 0.72 1.30
C ALA A 54 14.87 -0.37 0.49
N TYR A 55 15.06 -1.55 1.07
CA TYR A 55 15.63 -2.73 0.39
C TYR A 55 16.97 -2.46 -0.34
N ALA A 56 17.86 -1.69 0.27
CA ALA A 56 19.15 -1.27 -0.30
C ALA A 56 19.05 -0.42 -1.60
N TYR A 57 17.88 0.16 -1.89
CA TYR A 57 17.70 1.16 -2.95
C TYR A 57 16.93 2.39 -2.45
N ASN A 58 17.00 3.47 -3.23
CA ASN A 58 16.24 4.69 -2.98
C ASN A 58 14.92 4.64 -3.76
N SER A 59 13.81 4.87 -3.06
CA SER A 59 12.50 5.13 -3.65
C SER A 59 12.09 6.58 -3.41
N PHE A 60 11.20 7.11 -4.23
CA PHE A 60 10.80 8.52 -4.14
C PHE A 60 9.32 8.63 -3.83
N GLY A 61 8.96 9.51 -2.90
CA GLY A 61 7.58 9.83 -2.57
C GLY A 61 7.26 11.30 -2.77
N PRO A 62 5.98 11.65 -2.87
CA PRO A 62 5.56 13.04 -2.88
C PRO A 62 5.69 13.64 -1.46
N THR A 63 5.89 14.95 -1.39
CA THR A 63 5.92 15.72 -0.14
C THR A 63 4.53 15.87 0.50
N SER A 64 3.46 15.57 -0.22
CA SER A 64 2.12 15.41 0.33
C SER A 64 1.33 14.35 -0.43
N ALA A 65 0.49 13.60 0.27
CA ALA A 65 -0.42 12.65 -0.37
C ALA A 65 -1.63 12.33 0.51
N LYS A 66 -2.70 11.93 -0.18
CA LYS A 66 -3.86 11.27 0.41
C LYS A 66 -3.88 9.84 -0.09
N ALA A 67 -3.94 8.90 0.81
CA ALA A 67 -4.00 7.48 0.51
C ALA A 67 -5.30 6.90 1.09
N VAL A 68 -6.02 6.13 0.26
CA VAL A 68 -7.21 5.38 0.66
C VAL A 68 -6.92 3.92 0.39
N THR A 69 -7.08 3.07 1.39
CA THR A 69 -7.05 1.61 1.24
C THR A 69 -8.38 1.04 1.65
N ALA A 70 -8.94 0.17 0.82
CA ALA A 70 -10.17 -0.54 1.11
C ALA A 70 -9.99 -2.03 0.82
N GLY A 71 -10.42 -2.87 1.75
CA GLY A 71 -10.42 -4.32 1.63
C GLY A 71 -11.73 -4.90 2.09
N VAL A 72 -12.26 -5.85 1.32
CA VAL A 72 -13.45 -6.62 1.68
C VAL A 72 -13.12 -8.10 1.54
N ALA A 73 -13.50 -8.89 2.55
CA ALA A 73 -13.38 -10.33 2.54
C ALA A 73 -14.72 -10.96 2.90
N TYR A 74 -14.98 -12.14 2.31
CA TYR A 74 -16.18 -12.91 2.55
C TYR A 74 -15.86 -14.37 2.88
N ALA A 75 -16.30 -14.83 4.06
CA ALA A 75 -16.09 -16.17 4.57
C ALA A 75 -17.20 -17.13 4.08
N LEU A 76 -17.02 -17.66 2.86
CA LEU A 76 -17.86 -18.70 2.29
C LEU A 76 -17.26 -20.10 2.55
N PRO A 77 -17.98 -21.04 3.18
CA PRO A 77 -17.61 -22.45 3.15
C PRO A 77 -17.91 -22.98 1.75
N VAL A 78 -16.87 -23.22 0.95
CA VAL A 78 -16.99 -23.61 -0.46
C VAL A 78 -16.14 -24.83 -0.77
N HIS A 79 -16.63 -25.65 -1.70
CA HIS A 79 -15.87 -26.69 -2.39
C HIS A 79 -15.26 -26.20 -3.71
N TRP A 80 -15.29 -24.89 -3.99
CA TRP A 80 -14.43 -24.05 -4.88
C TRP A 80 -15.01 -22.61 -4.92
N GLY A 81 -14.18 -21.56 -4.86
CA GLY A 81 -14.52 -20.27 -4.19
C GLY A 81 -14.56 -18.94 -4.99
N PRO A 82 -14.81 -17.78 -4.33
CA PRO A 82 -15.23 -16.54 -5.03
C PRO A 82 -14.36 -15.26 -4.91
N ILE A 83 -14.33 -14.54 -6.06
CA ILE A 83 -14.44 -13.09 -6.41
C ILE A 83 -13.35 -12.05 -6.01
N SER A 84 -12.99 -10.99 -6.79
CA SER A 84 -12.74 -10.76 -8.24
C SER A 84 -12.69 -9.25 -8.62
N LYS A 85 -11.81 -8.43 -7.97
CA LYS A 85 -11.28 -7.10 -8.45
C LYS A 85 -11.98 -5.81 -7.93
N LEU A 86 -11.18 -4.75 -7.69
CA LEU A 86 -11.58 -3.33 -7.66
C LEU A 86 -10.35 -2.47 -8.03
N GLY A 87 -10.49 -1.25 -8.55
CA GLY A 87 -9.35 -0.35 -8.80
C GLY A 87 -9.79 1.06 -9.18
N ILE A 88 -8.99 2.09 -8.83
CA ILE A 88 -9.16 3.51 -9.23
C ILE A 88 -7.80 4.25 -9.26
N ASP A 89 -7.59 5.05 -10.33
CA ASP A 89 -6.72 6.24 -10.59
C ASP A 89 -5.27 6.36 -10.00
N PRO A 90 -4.47 7.46 -10.19
CA PRO A 90 -3.04 7.33 -10.44
C PRO A 90 -2.23 6.87 -9.22
N THR A 91 -1.33 5.89 -9.45
CA THR A 91 -0.60 5.10 -8.44
C THR A 91 -1.52 4.24 -7.57
N TRP A 92 -1.59 2.94 -7.86
CA TRP A 92 -2.49 1.99 -7.18
C TRP A 92 -1.84 0.61 -7.07
N MET A 93 -2.27 -0.16 -6.06
CA MET A 93 -1.97 -1.59 -5.95
C MET A 93 -3.25 -2.35 -5.59
N ASN A 94 -3.54 -3.41 -6.34
CA ASN A 94 -4.63 -4.33 -6.08
C ASN A 94 -4.05 -5.70 -5.76
N VAL A 95 -4.52 -6.29 -4.66
CA VAL A 95 -4.19 -7.67 -4.28
C VAL A 95 -5.50 -8.44 -4.29
N SER A 96 -5.57 -9.47 -5.12
CA SER A 96 -6.67 -10.43 -5.12
C SER A 96 -6.13 -11.80 -4.78
N GLY A 97 -6.75 -12.49 -3.84
CA GLY A 97 -6.23 -13.78 -3.40
C GLY A 97 -7.27 -14.63 -2.74
N VAL A 98 -6.89 -15.88 -2.48
CA VAL A 98 -7.70 -16.86 -1.77
C VAL A 98 -6.85 -17.51 -0.70
N SER A 99 -7.45 -17.68 0.48
CA SER A 99 -6.90 -18.54 1.53
C SER A 99 -7.57 -19.90 1.50
N VAL A 100 -6.77 -20.96 1.56
CA VAL A 100 -7.23 -22.35 1.68
C VAL A 100 -6.85 -22.87 3.05
N VAL A 101 -7.83 -23.45 3.75
CA VAL A 101 -7.61 -24.17 5.01
C VAL A 101 -8.02 -25.62 4.80
N ALA A 102 -7.08 -26.55 5.01
CA ALA A 102 -7.30 -27.98 4.85
C ALA A 102 -6.58 -28.74 5.98
N GLY A 103 -7.32 -29.04 7.05
CA GLY A 103 -6.74 -29.63 8.26
C GLY A 103 -5.64 -28.73 8.86
N PRO A 104 -4.42 -29.24 9.07
CA PRO A 104 -3.30 -28.44 9.61
C PRO A 104 -2.72 -27.44 8.59
N VAL A 105 -3.10 -27.54 7.31
CA VAL A 105 -2.54 -26.71 6.24
C VAL A 105 -3.32 -25.41 6.11
N PHE A 106 -2.60 -24.30 6.18
CA PHE A 106 -3.10 -22.98 5.85
C PHE A 106 -2.27 -22.42 4.67
N ALA A 107 -2.89 -22.09 3.54
CA ALA A 107 -2.19 -21.50 2.41
C ALA A 107 -2.88 -20.22 1.92
N TYR A 108 -2.11 -19.20 1.56
CA TYR A 108 -2.57 -17.99 0.86
C TYR A 108 -2.00 -17.98 -0.56
N PHE A 109 -2.86 -17.69 -1.53
CA PHE A 109 -2.49 -17.46 -2.92
C PHE A 109 -2.93 -16.07 -3.32
N ASP A 110 -1.99 -15.18 -3.58
CA ASP A 110 -2.26 -13.78 -3.88
C ASP A 110 -1.71 -13.41 -5.26
N PHE A 111 -2.54 -12.74 -6.04
CA PHE A 111 -2.15 -12.07 -7.27
C PHE A 111 -2.16 -10.57 -7.04
N VAL A 112 -0.97 -9.98 -7.10
CA VAL A 112 -0.73 -8.57 -6.88
C VAL A 112 -0.54 -7.88 -8.23
N GLN A 113 -1.23 -6.77 -8.44
CA GLN A 113 -1.05 -5.91 -9.60
C GLN A 113 -0.89 -4.47 -9.11
N GLY A 114 0.02 -3.70 -9.69
CA GLY A 114 0.16 -2.30 -9.30
C GLY A 114 0.86 -1.44 -10.34
N LYS A 115 0.59 -0.14 -10.27
CA LYS A 115 1.24 0.90 -11.06
C LYS A 115 1.92 1.85 -10.07
N ASN A 116 3.19 2.20 -10.32
CA ASN A 116 3.97 3.12 -9.47
C ASN A 116 4.17 2.63 -8.02
N GLN A 117 4.29 1.32 -7.80
CA GLN A 117 4.33 0.72 -6.46
C GLN A 117 5.66 0.00 -6.20
N PRO A 118 6.47 0.41 -5.22
CA PRO A 118 7.79 -0.18 -4.94
C PRO A 118 7.76 -1.69 -4.68
N PHE A 119 6.71 -2.17 -4.01
CA PHE A 119 6.53 -3.60 -3.74
C PHE A 119 6.47 -4.46 -5.01
N VAL A 120 5.98 -3.91 -6.12
CA VAL A 120 5.95 -4.57 -7.44
C VAL A 120 6.97 -3.94 -8.41
N GLY A 121 8.02 -3.30 -7.91
CA GLY A 121 9.11 -2.75 -8.74
C GLY A 121 8.84 -1.39 -9.41
N GLY A 122 7.88 -0.61 -8.89
CA GLY A 122 7.58 0.75 -9.35
C GLY A 122 8.07 1.87 -8.40
N ASN A 123 7.74 3.12 -8.70
CA ASN A 123 8.12 4.28 -7.88
C ASN A 123 6.89 5.16 -7.59
N LEU A 124 6.64 5.51 -6.32
CA LEU A 124 5.45 6.26 -5.89
C LEU A 124 5.41 7.68 -6.50
N ALA A 125 6.58 8.30 -6.73
CA ALA A 125 6.73 9.58 -7.39
C ALA A 125 7.79 9.49 -8.53
N PRO A 126 7.41 9.07 -9.75
CA PRO A 126 8.32 8.92 -10.88
C PRO A 126 8.80 10.29 -11.43
N ALA A 127 9.99 10.36 -12.05
CA ALA A 127 10.64 11.60 -12.55
C ALA A 127 9.73 12.44 -13.46
N ARG A 128 9.77 13.78 -13.37
CA ARG A 128 9.05 14.64 -14.33
C ARG A 128 9.51 14.28 -15.75
N GLY A 129 8.56 14.06 -16.66
CA GLY A 129 8.84 13.61 -18.03
C GLY A 129 9.03 12.10 -18.18
N SER A 130 8.92 11.30 -17.12
CA SER A 130 8.84 9.84 -17.25
C SER A 130 7.56 9.47 -18.01
N GLY A 131 7.67 8.55 -18.98
CA GLY A 131 6.50 7.99 -19.67
C GLY A 131 5.53 7.28 -18.72
N ASN A 132 4.39 6.83 -19.26
CA ASN A 132 3.41 6.08 -18.49
C ASN A 132 4.04 4.82 -17.88
N ALA A 133 4.02 4.71 -16.54
CA ALA A 133 4.53 3.52 -15.87
C ALA A 133 3.72 2.27 -16.25
N PRO A 134 4.39 1.14 -16.53
CA PRO A 134 3.70 -0.12 -16.78
C PRO A 134 2.99 -0.63 -15.52
N ILE A 135 2.01 -1.51 -15.71
CA ILE A 135 1.40 -2.26 -14.62
C ILE A 135 2.26 -3.49 -14.35
N ASN A 136 2.87 -3.55 -13.18
CA ASN A 136 3.67 -4.70 -12.75
C ASN A 136 2.78 -5.69 -11.98
N ARG A 137 3.17 -6.97 -11.99
CA ARG A 137 2.40 -8.06 -11.40
C ARG A 137 3.31 -9.01 -10.63
N LEU A 138 2.87 -9.44 -9.45
CA LEU A 138 3.53 -10.49 -8.66
C LEU A 138 2.50 -11.56 -8.30
N PHE A 139 2.94 -12.82 -8.26
CA PHE A 139 2.17 -13.91 -7.72
C PHE A 139 2.87 -14.40 -6.46
N ASN A 140 2.17 -14.38 -5.34
CA ASN A 140 2.69 -14.71 -4.03
C ASN A 140 1.97 -15.94 -3.46
N ILE A 141 2.73 -16.85 -2.86
CA ILE A 141 2.20 -18.03 -2.18
C ILE A 141 2.82 -18.06 -0.78
N ASN A 142 1.98 -18.07 0.24
CA ASN A 142 2.39 -18.34 1.62
C ASN A 142 1.79 -19.66 2.09
N LEU A 143 2.62 -20.55 2.64
CA LEU A 143 2.21 -21.86 3.15
C LEU A 143 2.60 -21.98 4.63
N GLY A 144 1.62 -22.30 5.47
CA GLY A 144 1.78 -22.62 6.88
C GLY A 144 1.24 -24.01 7.19
N TYR A 145 1.90 -24.71 8.10
CA TYR A 145 1.45 -25.97 8.66
C TYR A 145 1.38 -25.83 10.17
N TYR A 146 0.19 -26.00 10.74
CA TYR A 146 -0.09 -25.85 12.17
C TYR A 146 -0.39 -27.22 12.77
N PHE A 147 0.40 -27.63 13.75
CA PHE A 147 0.25 -28.88 14.51
C PHE A 147 -0.50 -28.65 15.83
#